data_AF-A0A2H0W790-F1
#
_entry.id   AF-A0A2H0W790-F1
#
_cell.length_a   1.000
_cell.length_b   1.000
_cell.length_c   1.000
_cell.angle_alpha   90.00
_cell.angle_beta   90.00
_cell.angle_gamma   90.00
#
_symmetry.space_group_name_H-M   'P 1'
#
loop_
_entity.id
_entity.type
_entity.pdbx_description
1 polymer ?
#
loop_
_entity_poly.entity_id
_entity_poly.type
_entity_poly.pdbx_seq_one_letter_code
_entity_poly.pdbx_strand_id
1 'polypeptide(L)'
;MQTKVEKLKQSKVKLVVSFEPAEMVHYFDHAFEHLAPSVKIQGFRPGKAPRALVESSLGITKILSHALDDAVNESYQKTLIQEKLNPISAPAIKINKYPGYGATAEEIKNGLEYEAEFTVLPEITLGNYSKIKVEKPTKESVKSDDVAKILDNLRKQKASFTAVDRPAKMGDLAEINFDGSIKHVKIEGMASKHHPVVLGEKSLIPGFEEEVVGMKKGEKKSFKIKFPKNYHAKQFAGKEADFDVELLELKEINLPTVDDTFAADFGHKTAAELEKAIEKNLELEYEQKSENEFEQKILDKILPLVKVDVPDEMIEKEIDRMMADYRAQMEKMGMNFETFLSSQKKTETDIRREMREAAVKNIKTGLMLGKIIEDQKIDHHDENAGKKAIEFLVKTVTK
;
A
#
# COMPACT_ATOMS: atom_id res chain seq x y z
N MET A 1 31.30 -26.62 -19.30
CA MET A 1 30.41 -26.02 -18.31
C MET A 1 29.25 -26.96 -18.15
N GLN A 2 29.06 -27.48 -16.95
CA GLN A 2 27.89 -28.28 -16.60
C GLN A 2 27.03 -27.49 -15.64
N THR A 3 25.73 -27.52 -15.86
CA THR A 3 24.74 -26.84 -15.03
C THR A 3 23.75 -27.85 -14.48
N LYS A 4 23.42 -27.72 -13.20
CA LYS A 4 22.38 -28.50 -12.55
C LYS A 4 21.43 -27.55 -11.84
N VAL A 5 20.16 -27.61 -12.21
CA VAL A 5 19.09 -26.79 -11.61
C VAL A 5 18.26 -27.65 -10.68
N GLU A 6 18.10 -27.21 -9.44
CA GLU A 6 17.24 -27.83 -8.44
C GLU A 6 16.17 -26.84 -7.99
N LYS A 7 14.90 -27.17 -8.24
CA LYS A 7 13.75 -26.37 -7.76
C LYS A 7 13.44 -26.75 -6.31
N LEU A 8 13.42 -25.75 -5.44
CA LEU A 8 13.13 -25.87 -4.01
C LEU A 8 11.71 -25.32 -3.71
N LYS A 9 11.28 -25.41 -2.44
CA LYS A 9 10.01 -24.82 -1.98
C LYS A 9 10.06 -23.28 -2.07
N GLN A 10 8.88 -22.65 -2.10
CA GLN A 10 8.71 -21.20 -2.15
C GLN A 10 9.37 -20.56 -3.39
N SER A 11 9.33 -21.27 -4.51
CA SER A 11 9.96 -20.90 -5.80
C SER A 11 11.42 -20.47 -5.69
N LYS A 12 12.15 -21.06 -4.73
CA LYS A 12 13.60 -20.98 -4.68
C LYS A 12 14.21 -21.93 -5.70
N VAL A 13 15.32 -21.53 -6.29
CA VAL A 13 16.10 -22.33 -7.21
C VAL A 13 17.53 -22.36 -6.70
N LYS A 14 18.08 -23.57 -6.61
CA LYS A 14 19.50 -23.79 -6.40
C LYS A 14 20.12 -24.20 -7.74
N LEU A 15 20.98 -23.34 -8.26
CA LEU A 15 21.78 -23.60 -9.44
C LEU A 15 23.18 -24.03 -8.99
N VAL A 16 23.67 -25.15 -9.51
CA VAL A 16 25.07 -25.58 -9.36
C VAL A 16 25.74 -25.54 -10.72
N VAL A 17 26.81 -24.78 -10.84
CA VAL A 17 27.59 -24.63 -12.07
C VAL A 17 29.01 -25.11 -11.84
N SER A 18 29.50 -25.97 -12.72
CA SER A 18 30.88 -26.42 -12.74
C SER A 18 31.56 -26.14 -14.08
N PHE A 19 32.81 -25.72 -13.99
CA PHE A 19 33.71 -25.49 -15.10
C PHE A 19 34.87 -26.46 -15.01
N GLU A 20 35.30 -26.96 -16.16
CA GLU A 20 36.58 -27.67 -16.26
C GLU A 20 37.75 -26.66 -16.26
N PRO A 21 38.96 -27.07 -15.83
CA PRO A 21 40.14 -26.18 -15.82
C PRO A 21 40.39 -25.44 -17.14
N ALA A 22 40.21 -26.12 -18.26
CA ALA A 22 40.42 -25.55 -19.60
C ALA A 22 39.48 -24.37 -19.91
N GLU A 23 38.29 -24.36 -19.32
CA GLU A 23 37.29 -23.31 -19.53
C GLU A 23 37.62 -22.05 -18.74
N MET A 24 38.40 -22.17 -17.66
CA MET A 24 38.83 -21.04 -16.84
C MET A 24 39.95 -20.22 -17.49
N VAL A 25 40.70 -20.79 -18.45
CA VAL A 25 41.79 -20.10 -19.17
C VAL A 25 41.28 -18.81 -19.80
N HIS A 26 40.13 -18.87 -20.49
CA HIS A 26 39.52 -17.73 -21.16
C HIS A 26 39.24 -16.58 -20.18
N TYR A 27 38.71 -16.90 -18.99
CA TYR A 27 38.40 -15.92 -17.95
C TYR A 27 39.67 -15.31 -17.33
N PHE A 28 40.72 -16.11 -17.14
CA PHE A 28 42.00 -15.58 -16.68
C PHE A 28 42.68 -14.67 -17.68
N ASP A 29 42.62 -15.01 -18.97
CA ASP A 29 43.15 -14.18 -20.05
C ASP A 29 42.38 -12.86 -20.15
N HIS A 30 41.04 -12.93 -20.12
CA HIS A 30 40.18 -11.74 -20.12
C HIS A 30 40.46 -10.82 -18.93
N ALA A 31 40.56 -11.38 -17.73
CA ALA A 31 40.91 -10.64 -16.51
C ALA A 31 42.31 -10.02 -16.60
N PHE A 32 43.30 -10.75 -17.15
CA PHE A 32 44.65 -10.24 -17.35
C PHE A 32 44.65 -9.05 -18.34
N GLU A 33 43.97 -9.17 -19.48
CA GLU A 33 43.87 -8.11 -20.48
C GLU A 33 43.21 -6.84 -19.94
N HIS A 34 42.21 -6.98 -19.07
CA HIS A 34 41.54 -5.85 -18.43
C HIS A 34 42.41 -5.18 -17.36
N LEU A 35 43.15 -5.96 -16.57
CA LEU A 35 43.92 -5.46 -15.44
C LEU A 35 45.33 -5.00 -15.81
N ALA A 36 45.97 -5.61 -16.81
CA ALA A 36 47.33 -5.32 -17.24
C ALA A 36 47.58 -3.84 -17.59
N PRO A 37 46.67 -3.10 -18.26
CA PRO A 37 46.84 -1.68 -18.56
C PRO A 37 46.91 -0.78 -17.31
N SER A 38 46.32 -1.21 -16.19
CA SER A 38 46.29 -0.44 -14.94
C SER A 38 47.62 -0.45 -14.19
N VAL A 39 48.54 -1.37 -14.54
CA VAL A 39 49.80 -1.56 -13.84
C VAL A 39 50.96 -0.89 -14.56
N LYS A 40 51.69 -0.08 -13.79
CA LYS A 40 52.92 0.58 -14.25
C LYS A 40 54.11 -0.29 -13.88
N ILE A 41 54.71 -0.94 -14.89
CA ILE A 41 55.98 -1.67 -14.74
C ILE A 41 57.12 -0.76 -15.19
N GLN A 42 58.09 -0.54 -14.31
CA GLN A 42 59.26 0.29 -14.61
C GLN A 42 60.04 -0.29 -15.81
N GLY A 43 60.36 0.55 -16.80
CA GLY A 43 61.09 0.14 -18.01
C GLY A 43 60.21 -0.36 -19.17
N PHE A 44 58.90 -0.50 -18.99
CA PHE A 44 57.98 -0.94 -20.03
C PHE A 44 56.90 0.10 -20.33
N ARG A 45 56.51 0.21 -21.61
CA ARG A 45 55.32 0.98 -21.98
C ARG A 45 54.07 0.29 -21.40
N PRO A 46 53.07 1.04 -20.90
CA PRO A 46 51.83 0.46 -20.36
C PRO A 46 51.24 -0.61 -21.29
N GLY A 47 50.91 -1.78 -20.74
CA GLY A 47 50.36 -2.93 -21.47
C GLY A 47 51.34 -3.71 -22.36
N LYS A 48 52.65 -3.41 -22.33
CA LYS A 48 53.68 -4.11 -23.14
C LYS A 48 54.73 -4.86 -22.30
N ALA A 49 54.54 -4.92 -20.99
CA ALA A 49 55.40 -5.71 -20.12
C ALA A 49 55.10 -7.22 -20.25
N PRO A 50 56.11 -8.11 -20.11
CA PRO A 50 55.92 -9.55 -20.09
C PRO A 50 54.90 -9.98 -19.03
N ARG A 51 54.05 -10.94 -19.40
CA ARG A 51 52.92 -11.42 -18.58
C ARG A 51 53.31 -11.80 -17.14
N ALA A 52 54.39 -12.56 -16.95
CA ALA A 52 54.89 -12.94 -15.63
C ALA A 52 55.27 -11.74 -14.72
N LEU A 53 55.83 -10.66 -15.29
CA LEU A 53 56.16 -9.44 -14.53
C LEU A 53 54.91 -8.66 -14.14
N VAL A 54 53.92 -8.62 -15.05
CA VAL A 54 52.62 -7.98 -14.79
C VAL A 54 51.86 -8.75 -13.71
N GLU A 55 51.81 -10.08 -13.78
CA GLU A 55 51.19 -10.95 -12.78
C GLU A 55 51.84 -10.78 -11.39
N SER A 56 53.17 -10.74 -11.33
CA SER A 56 53.91 -10.52 -10.08
C SER A 56 53.59 -9.15 -9.45
N SER A 57 53.33 -8.12 -10.25
CA SER A 57 52.98 -6.78 -9.77
C SER A 57 51.48 -6.61 -9.49
N LEU A 58 50.61 -7.28 -10.24
CA LEU A 58 49.14 -7.26 -10.05
C LEU A 58 48.75 -8.05 -8.80
N GLY A 59 49.46 -9.16 -8.56
CA GLY A 59 49.07 -10.19 -7.61
C GLY A 59 48.05 -11.13 -8.23
N ILE A 60 48.38 -12.42 -8.24
CA ILE A 60 47.57 -13.51 -8.80
C ILE A 60 46.14 -13.50 -8.24
N THR A 61 45.97 -13.18 -6.96
CA THR A 61 44.67 -13.11 -6.29
C THR A 61 43.70 -12.12 -6.94
N LYS A 62 44.19 -10.99 -7.47
CA LYS A 62 43.32 -10.01 -8.14
C LYS A 62 42.82 -10.51 -9.49
N ILE A 63 43.70 -11.16 -10.25
CA ILE A 63 43.36 -11.77 -11.54
C ILE A 63 42.36 -12.92 -11.30
N LEU A 64 42.62 -13.75 -10.30
CA LEU A 64 41.72 -14.82 -9.90
C LEU A 64 40.33 -14.30 -9.50
N SER A 65 40.26 -13.27 -8.65
CA SER A 65 38.98 -12.67 -8.25
C SER A 65 38.19 -12.14 -9.45
N HIS A 66 38.84 -11.38 -10.34
CA HIS A 66 38.16 -10.82 -11.51
C HIS A 66 37.69 -11.91 -12.48
N ALA A 67 38.50 -12.94 -12.70
CA ALA A 67 38.12 -14.07 -13.54
C ALA A 67 36.95 -14.87 -12.93
N LEU A 68 36.91 -15.02 -11.61
CA LEU A 68 35.79 -15.65 -10.91
C LEU A 68 34.51 -14.83 -11.04
N ASP A 69 34.59 -13.52 -10.84
CA ASP A 69 33.44 -12.62 -10.97
C ASP A 69 32.87 -12.67 -12.40
N ASP A 70 33.73 -12.60 -13.42
CA ASP A 70 33.33 -12.72 -14.83
C ASP A 70 32.68 -14.09 -15.12
N ALA A 71 33.34 -15.19 -14.70
CA ALA A 71 32.84 -16.54 -14.92
C ALA A 71 31.48 -16.79 -14.26
N VAL A 72 31.32 -16.35 -13.00
CA VAL A 72 30.05 -16.47 -12.27
C VAL A 72 28.96 -15.64 -12.94
N ASN A 73 29.23 -14.35 -13.22
CA ASN A 73 28.22 -13.45 -13.80
C ASN A 73 27.76 -13.93 -15.18
N GLU A 74 28.69 -14.31 -16.06
CA GLU A 74 28.36 -14.74 -17.41
C GLU A 74 27.60 -16.07 -17.40
N SER A 75 28.08 -17.07 -16.65
CA SER A 75 27.42 -18.38 -16.60
C SER A 75 26.07 -18.32 -15.91
N TYR A 76 25.91 -17.48 -14.88
CA TYR A 76 24.63 -17.25 -14.25
C TYR A 76 23.62 -16.69 -15.25
N GLN A 77 23.95 -15.59 -15.95
CA GLN A 77 23.06 -14.99 -16.95
C GLN A 77 22.72 -15.95 -18.10
N LYS A 78 23.72 -16.66 -18.63
CA LYS A 78 23.50 -17.67 -19.68
C LYS A 78 22.53 -18.76 -19.22
N THR A 79 22.70 -19.25 -18.00
CA THR A 79 21.85 -20.31 -17.47
C THR A 79 20.42 -19.84 -17.24
N LEU A 80 20.23 -18.61 -16.75
CA LEU A 80 18.89 -18.02 -16.60
C LEU A 80 18.13 -17.98 -17.93
N ILE A 81 18.80 -17.58 -19.01
CA ILE A 81 18.19 -17.52 -20.36
C ILE A 81 17.86 -18.92 -20.89
N GLN A 82 18.79 -19.86 -20.77
CA GLN A 82 18.63 -21.24 -21.26
C GLN A 82 17.46 -21.95 -20.56
N GLU A 83 17.35 -21.77 -19.25
CA GLU A 83 16.35 -22.40 -18.40
C GLU A 83 15.07 -21.57 -18.27
N LYS A 84 15.01 -20.40 -18.92
CA LYS A 84 13.89 -19.43 -18.88
C LYS A 84 13.48 -19.06 -17.44
N LEU A 85 14.47 -18.88 -16.57
CA LEU A 85 14.26 -18.52 -15.18
C LEU A 85 14.18 -17.00 -15.05
N ASN A 86 13.14 -16.51 -14.36
CA ASN A 86 12.93 -15.09 -14.10
C ASN A 86 13.24 -14.80 -12.61
N PRO A 87 14.49 -14.47 -12.25
CA PRO A 87 14.85 -14.20 -10.86
C PRO A 87 14.20 -12.92 -10.36
N ILE A 88 13.69 -12.94 -9.13
CA ILE A 88 13.09 -11.79 -8.44
C ILE A 88 13.89 -11.31 -7.22
N SER A 89 14.99 -12.01 -6.93
CA SER A 89 16.01 -11.65 -5.95
C SER A 89 17.42 -11.85 -6.51
N ALA A 90 18.37 -11.16 -5.89
CA ALA A 90 19.79 -11.36 -6.19
C ALA A 90 20.24 -12.74 -5.71
N PRO A 91 21.10 -13.44 -6.46
CA PRO A 91 21.57 -14.76 -6.07
C PRO A 91 22.55 -14.69 -4.90
N ALA A 92 22.36 -15.57 -3.92
CA ALA A 92 23.36 -15.89 -2.92
C ALA A 92 24.37 -16.86 -3.54
N ILE A 93 25.56 -16.35 -3.89
CA ILE A 93 26.63 -17.15 -4.49
C ILE A 93 27.51 -17.76 -3.39
N LYS A 94 27.73 -19.07 -3.49
CA LYS A 94 28.69 -19.82 -2.67
C LYS A 94 29.63 -20.58 -3.58
N ILE A 95 30.93 -20.30 -3.47
CA ILE A 95 31.94 -21.04 -4.24
C ILE A 95 32.32 -22.30 -3.46
N ASN A 96 32.10 -23.46 -4.05
CA ASN A 96 32.43 -24.77 -3.48
C ASN A 96 33.86 -25.20 -3.82
N LYS A 97 34.32 -24.87 -5.03
CA LYS A 97 35.65 -25.23 -5.52
C LYS A 97 36.27 -24.06 -6.27
N TYR A 98 37.45 -23.64 -5.80
CA TYR A 98 38.21 -22.58 -6.45
C TYR A 98 39.17 -23.17 -7.48
N PRO A 99 39.25 -22.59 -8.69
CA PRO A 99 40.26 -22.94 -9.66
C PRO A 99 41.62 -22.39 -9.21
N GLY A 100 42.68 -23.14 -9.52
CA GLY A 100 44.04 -22.63 -9.47
C GLY A 100 44.27 -21.58 -10.57
N TYR A 101 45.33 -20.81 -10.43
CA TYR A 101 45.76 -19.90 -11.48
C TYR A 101 46.70 -20.59 -12.48
N GLY A 102 46.53 -20.29 -13.75
CA GLY A 102 47.43 -20.72 -14.83
C GLY A 102 47.13 -19.98 -16.13
N ALA A 103 48.15 -19.80 -16.97
CA ALA A 103 48.00 -19.21 -18.31
C ALA A 103 47.59 -20.26 -19.36
N THR A 104 47.68 -21.55 -19.02
CA THR A 104 47.27 -22.67 -19.86
C THR A 104 46.38 -23.63 -19.08
N ALA A 105 45.62 -24.47 -19.81
CA ALA A 105 44.75 -25.46 -19.20
C ALA A 105 45.51 -26.48 -18.32
N GLU A 106 46.78 -26.76 -18.64
CA GLU A 106 47.62 -27.70 -17.88
C GLU A 106 48.13 -27.11 -16.56
N GLU A 107 48.26 -25.78 -16.48
CA GLU A 107 48.72 -25.06 -15.28
C GLU A 107 47.60 -24.86 -14.25
N ILE A 108 46.35 -24.76 -14.73
CA ILE A 108 45.17 -24.57 -13.89
C ILE A 108 44.85 -25.89 -13.17
N LYS A 109 45.25 -25.97 -11.90
CA LYS A 109 44.81 -27.06 -11.02
C LYS A 109 43.36 -26.83 -10.63
N ASN A 110 42.50 -27.83 -10.81
CA ASN A 110 41.06 -27.77 -10.48
C ASN A 110 40.26 -26.79 -11.34
N GLY A 111 38.98 -27.11 -11.56
CA GLY A 111 38.00 -26.19 -12.14
C GLY A 111 37.29 -25.35 -11.09
N LEU A 112 36.36 -24.49 -11.54
CA LEU A 112 35.47 -23.72 -10.69
C LEU A 112 34.17 -24.50 -10.44
N GLU A 113 33.71 -24.55 -9.20
CA GLU A 113 32.34 -24.97 -8.87
C GLU A 113 31.71 -23.95 -7.92
N TYR A 114 30.52 -23.47 -8.26
CA TYR A 114 29.74 -22.59 -7.40
C TYR A 114 28.27 -22.98 -7.37
N GLU A 115 27.61 -22.59 -6.28
CA GLU A 115 26.17 -22.67 -6.08
C GLU A 115 25.59 -21.26 -6.05
N ALA A 116 24.47 -21.06 -6.73
CA ALA A 116 23.66 -19.85 -6.67
C ALA A 116 22.26 -20.21 -6.17
N GLU A 117 21.86 -19.68 -5.02
CA GLU A 117 20.49 -19.76 -4.52
C GLU A 117 19.77 -18.43 -4.77
N PHE A 118 18.64 -18.47 -5.44
CA PHE A 118 17.82 -17.29 -5.73
C PHE A 118 16.34 -17.66 -5.82
N THR A 119 15.48 -16.66 -5.68
CA THR A 119 14.03 -16.83 -5.84
C THR A 119 13.65 -16.46 -7.27
N VAL A 120 12.82 -17.29 -7.90
CA VAL A 120 12.23 -17.00 -9.21
C VAL A 120 10.76 -16.62 -9.09
N LEU A 121 10.25 -15.94 -10.12
CA LEU A 121 8.82 -15.68 -10.25
C LEU A 121 8.07 -17.02 -10.17
N PRO A 122 7.10 -17.17 -9.26
CA PRO A 122 6.45 -18.44 -9.03
C PRO A 122 5.58 -18.84 -10.23
N GLU A 123 5.65 -20.12 -10.61
CA GLU A 123 4.76 -20.69 -11.62
C GLU A 123 3.33 -20.78 -11.05
N ILE A 124 2.39 -20.13 -11.72
CA ILE A 124 0.98 -20.11 -11.35
C ILE A 124 0.19 -21.10 -12.19
N THR A 125 -0.61 -21.94 -11.55
CA THR A 125 -1.61 -22.78 -12.22
C THR A 125 -3.01 -22.28 -11.87
N LEU A 126 -3.74 -21.86 -12.91
CA LEU A 126 -5.12 -21.37 -12.76
C LEU A 126 -6.10 -22.50 -13.05
N GLY A 127 -6.97 -22.82 -12.08
CA GLY A 127 -8.07 -23.76 -12.28
C GLY A 127 -9.13 -23.25 -13.27
N ASN A 128 -10.11 -24.08 -13.61
CA ASN A 128 -11.17 -23.70 -14.56
C ASN A 128 -12.15 -22.70 -13.95
N TYR A 129 -11.91 -21.41 -14.19
CA TYR A 129 -12.75 -20.30 -13.74
C TYR A 129 -13.98 -20.07 -14.63
N SER A 130 -14.01 -20.57 -15.87
CA SER A 130 -15.15 -20.41 -16.78
C SER A 130 -16.42 -21.14 -16.32
N LYS A 131 -16.31 -22.03 -15.33
CA LYS A 131 -17.46 -22.70 -14.69
C LYS A 131 -18.06 -21.90 -13.52
N ILE A 132 -17.38 -20.84 -13.06
CA ILE A 132 -17.88 -19.99 -11.99
C ILE A 132 -18.99 -19.11 -12.56
N LYS A 133 -20.12 -19.06 -11.84
CA LYS A 133 -21.18 -18.09 -12.09
C LYS A 133 -21.22 -17.06 -10.96
N VAL A 134 -21.22 -15.79 -11.34
CA VAL A 134 -21.40 -14.69 -10.40
C VAL A 134 -22.52 -13.81 -10.92
N GLU A 135 -23.54 -13.62 -10.11
CA GLU A 135 -24.64 -12.73 -10.42
C GLU A 135 -24.18 -11.29 -10.25
N LYS A 136 -24.48 -10.46 -11.25
CA LYS A 136 -24.24 -9.01 -11.15
C LYS A 136 -25.13 -8.47 -10.03
N PRO A 137 -24.57 -7.81 -9.00
CA PRO A 137 -25.38 -7.20 -7.96
C PRO A 137 -26.33 -6.17 -8.57
N THR A 138 -27.53 -6.08 -8.01
CA THR A 138 -28.50 -5.05 -8.41
C THR A 138 -27.93 -3.69 -8.04
N LYS A 139 -27.84 -2.79 -9.01
CA LYS A 139 -27.45 -1.38 -8.79
C LYS A 139 -28.45 -0.75 -7.82
N GLU A 140 -27.96 -0.12 -6.76
CA GLU A 140 -28.81 0.70 -5.90
C GLU A 140 -29.36 1.87 -6.73
N SER A 141 -30.67 2.10 -6.66
CA SER A 141 -31.30 3.27 -7.26
C SER A 141 -31.09 4.48 -6.36
N VAL A 142 -30.76 5.63 -6.95
CA VAL A 142 -30.74 6.90 -6.23
C VAL A 142 -32.13 7.17 -5.68
N LYS A 143 -32.23 7.42 -4.36
CA LYS A 143 -33.49 7.82 -3.72
C LYS A 143 -33.52 9.33 -3.60
N SER A 144 -34.72 9.91 -3.58
CA SER A 144 -34.94 11.32 -3.30
C SER A 144 -34.26 11.77 -2.00
N ASP A 145 -34.25 10.91 -0.99
CA ASP A 145 -33.63 11.18 0.31
C ASP A 145 -32.12 11.35 0.22
N ASP A 146 -31.45 10.69 -0.74
CA ASP A 146 -30.00 10.79 -0.89
C ASP A 146 -29.62 12.11 -1.57
N VAL A 147 -30.38 12.54 -2.57
CA VAL A 147 -30.25 13.87 -3.17
C VAL A 147 -30.53 14.96 -2.12
N ALA A 148 -31.57 14.80 -1.31
CA ALA A 148 -31.93 15.73 -0.26
C ALA A 148 -30.82 15.88 0.81
N LYS A 149 -30.15 14.79 1.19
CA LYS A 149 -29.00 14.85 2.12
C LYS A 149 -27.82 15.62 1.53
N ILE A 150 -27.49 15.40 0.27
CA ILE A 150 -26.41 16.12 -0.39
C ILE A 150 -26.75 17.61 -0.48
N LEU A 151 -27.98 17.96 -0.88
CA LEU A 151 -28.45 19.34 -0.88
C LEU A 151 -28.37 19.98 0.51
N ASP A 152 -28.80 19.29 1.56
CA ASP A 152 -28.71 19.78 2.93
C ASP A 152 -27.25 20.08 3.34
N ASN A 153 -26.32 19.21 2.97
CA ASN A 153 -24.89 19.43 3.20
C ASN A 153 -24.35 20.64 2.42
N LEU A 154 -24.74 20.82 1.16
CA LEU A 154 -24.37 21.99 0.37
C LEU A 154 -24.95 23.28 0.97
N ARG A 155 -26.19 23.24 1.48
CA ARG A 155 -26.81 24.37 2.16
C ARG A 155 -26.07 24.73 3.44
N LYS A 156 -25.65 23.74 4.22
CA LYS A 156 -24.84 23.95 5.43
C LYS A 156 -23.49 24.60 5.12
N GLN A 157 -22.85 24.23 4.01
CA GLN A 157 -21.59 24.87 3.57
C GLN A 157 -21.75 26.35 3.22
N LYS A 158 -22.94 26.76 2.77
CA LYS A 158 -23.29 28.13 2.42
C LYS A 158 -24.14 28.83 3.48
N ALA A 159 -24.22 28.25 4.68
CA ALA A 159 -25.01 28.82 5.75
C ALA A 159 -24.47 30.20 6.16
N SER A 160 -25.38 31.12 6.46
CA SER A 160 -25.03 32.39 7.08
C SER A 160 -25.36 32.35 8.57
N PHE A 161 -24.58 33.06 9.37
CA PHE A 161 -24.72 33.07 10.83
C PHE A 161 -25.15 34.45 11.28
N THR A 162 -26.23 34.54 12.06
CA THR A 162 -26.73 35.80 12.61
C THR A 162 -26.77 35.73 14.12
N ALA A 163 -26.12 36.69 14.80
CA ALA A 163 -26.16 36.74 16.26
C ALA A 163 -27.60 36.97 16.76
N VAL A 164 -28.00 36.22 17.79
CA VAL A 164 -29.36 36.29 18.35
C VAL A 164 -29.35 36.38 19.87
N ASP A 165 -30.23 37.22 20.41
CA ASP A 165 -30.42 37.41 21.86
C ASP A 165 -31.72 36.72 22.33
N ARG A 166 -31.74 35.39 22.25
CA ARG A 166 -32.83 34.53 22.75
C ARG A 166 -32.25 33.25 23.39
N PRO A 167 -33.04 32.47 24.15
CA PRO A 167 -32.61 31.14 24.59
C PRO A 167 -32.16 30.27 23.41
N ALA A 168 -31.10 29.48 23.64
CA ALA A 168 -30.55 28.55 22.67
C ALA A 168 -31.59 27.50 22.26
N LYS A 169 -31.71 27.22 20.95
CA LYS A 169 -32.57 26.16 20.40
C LYS A 169 -31.75 25.18 19.57
N MET A 170 -32.30 23.99 19.34
CA MET A 170 -31.72 23.04 18.39
C MET A 170 -31.60 23.68 17.00
N GLY A 171 -30.43 23.54 16.38
CA GLY A 171 -30.06 24.15 15.10
C GLY A 171 -29.30 25.47 15.19
N ASP A 172 -29.11 26.04 16.38
CA ASP A 172 -28.25 27.22 16.56
C ASP A 172 -26.76 26.82 16.62
N LEU A 173 -25.88 27.72 16.19
CA LEU A 173 -24.45 27.67 16.47
C LEU A 173 -24.18 28.37 17.79
N ALA A 174 -23.82 27.60 18.81
CA ALA A 174 -23.44 28.08 20.13
C ALA A 174 -21.92 28.10 20.26
N GLU A 175 -21.37 29.21 20.77
CA GLU A 175 -19.98 29.27 21.20
C GLU A 175 -19.95 29.11 22.72
N ILE A 176 -19.33 28.04 23.20
CA ILE A 176 -19.35 27.66 24.61
C ILE A 176 -17.94 27.54 25.19
N ASN A 177 -17.81 27.86 26.48
CA ASN A 177 -16.74 27.33 27.31
C ASN A 177 -17.30 26.15 28.09
N PHE A 178 -16.53 25.06 28.17
CA PHE A 178 -16.87 23.97 29.07
C PHE A 178 -15.65 23.44 29.80
N ASP A 179 -15.85 23.00 31.04
CA ASP A 179 -14.84 22.36 31.87
C ASP A 179 -15.47 21.11 32.49
N GLY A 180 -14.94 19.94 32.12
CA GLY A 180 -15.41 18.64 32.57
C GLY A 180 -14.51 18.03 33.65
N SER A 181 -15.13 17.47 34.67
CA SER A 181 -14.45 16.77 35.76
C SER A 181 -15.08 15.40 36.04
N ILE A 182 -14.28 14.43 36.48
CA ILE A 182 -14.78 13.12 36.94
C ILE A 182 -14.38 12.98 38.40
N LYS A 183 -15.37 12.79 39.30
CA LYS A 183 -15.14 12.74 40.75
C LYS A 183 -14.35 13.97 41.26
N HIS A 184 -14.66 15.16 40.74
CA HIS A 184 -14.00 16.44 41.06
C HIS A 184 -12.52 16.54 40.67
N VAL A 185 -12.00 15.63 39.83
CA VAL A 185 -10.67 15.74 39.25
C VAL A 185 -10.81 16.21 37.80
N LYS A 186 -10.17 17.34 37.47
CA LYS A 186 -10.06 17.83 36.09
C LYS A 186 -9.17 16.90 35.30
N ILE A 187 -9.60 16.52 34.10
CA ILE A 187 -8.86 15.62 33.23
C ILE A 187 -8.58 16.34 31.91
N GLU A 188 -7.36 16.17 31.42
CA GLU A 188 -6.91 16.72 30.14
C GLU A 188 -7.78 16.19 29.00
N GLY A 189 -8.25 17.10 28.14
CA GLY A 189 -9.16 16.79 27.03
C GLY A 189 -10.67 16.89 27.33
N MET A 190 -11.07 17.31 28.53
CA MET A 190 -12.49 17.60 28.87
C MET A 190 -12.78 19.08 29.13
N ALA A 191 -11.85 19.97 28.80
CA ALA A 191 -12.05 21.41 28.87
C ALA A 191 -11.72 22.08 27.53
N SER A 192 -12.59 22.99 27.09
CA SER A 192 -12.36 23.80 25.90
C SER A 192 -12.90 25.20 26.12
N LYS A 193 -12.20 26.20 25.57
CA LYS A 193 -12.66 27.59 25.52
C LYS A 193 -13.04 27.97 24.09
N HIS A 194 -14.01 28.87 23.94
CA HIS A 194 -14.49 29.35 22.63
C HIS A 194 -14.82 28.22 21.65
N HIS A 195 -15.43 27.14 22.15
CA HIS A 195 -15.73 25.97 21.34
C HIS A 195 -17.03 26.20 20.55
N PRO A 196 -16.98 26.23 19.21
CA PRO A 196 -18.18 26.32 18.39
C PRO A 196 -18.87 24.95 18.32
N VAL A 197 -20.17 24.90 18.62
CA VAL A 197 -20.99 23.69 18.52
C VAL A 197 -22.32 24.01 17.86
N VAL A 198 -22.70 23.22 16.86
CA VAL A 198 -24.06 23.26 16.29
C VAL A 198 -24.94 22.33 17.09
N LEU A 199 -25.94 22.90 17.78
CA LEU A 199 -26.85 22.13 18.63
C LEU A 199 -27.71 21.20 17.77
N GLY A 200 -27.64 19.89 17.98
CA GLY A 200 -28.38 18.86 17.26
C GLY A 200 -27.53 18.01 16.30
N GLU A 201 -26.26 18.37 16.04
CA GLU A 201 -25.37 17.57 15.18
C GLU A 201 -24.74 16.37 15.90
N LYS A 202 -24.94 16.23 17.22
CA LYS A 202 -24.37 15.14 18.05
C LYS A 202 -22.84 15.07 17.93
N SER A 203 -22.23 16.25 17.83
CA SER A 203 -20.78 16.42 17.78
C SER A 203 -20.16 16.23 19.17
N LEU A 204 -20.93 16.52 20.22
CA LEU A 204 -20.57 16.29 21.61
C LEU A 204 -21.17 14.99 22.16
N ILE A 205 -20.88 14.70 23.42
CA ILE A 205 -21.41 13.50 24.07
C ILE A 205 -22.95 13.56 24.11
N PRO A 206 -23.65 12.44 23.88
CA PRO A 206 -25.12 12.42 23.94
C PRO A 206 -25.64 12.95 25.27
N GLY A 207 -26.61 13.85 25.25
CA GLY A 207 -27.15 14.53 26.43
C GLY A 207 -26.53 15.90 26.70
N PHE A 208 -25.41 16.27 26.05
CA PHE A 208 -24.73 17.55 26.30
C PHE A 208 -25.44 18.71 25.61
N GLU A 209 -25.74 18.55 24.32
CA GLU A 209 -26.37 19.60 23.52
C GLU A 209 -27.77 19.93 24.06
N GLU A 210 -28.49 18.94 24.59
CA GLU A 210 -29.80 19.09 25.23
C GLU A 210 -29.76 19.96 26.51
N GLU A 211 -28.66 19.93 27.26
CA GLU A 211 -28.51 20.76 28.46
C GLU A 211 -28.16 22.21 28.13
N VAL A 212 -27.52 22.46 26.98
CA VAL A 212 -27.21 23.80 26.47
C VAL A 212 -28.46 24.47 25.88
N VAL A 213 -29.40 23.69 25.34
CA VAL A 213 -30.69 24.20 24.88
C VAL A 213 -31.44 24.89 26.03
N GLY A 214 -31.95 26.08 25.75
CA GLY A 214 -32.63 26.94 26.71
C GLY A 214 -31.73 27.94 27.45
N MET A 215 -30.40 27.78 27.39
CA MET A 215 -29.46 28.75 27.99
C MET A 215 -29.47 30.08 27.22
N LYS A 216 -29.28 31.19 27.93
CA LYS A 216 -29.07 32.53 27.35
C LYS A 216 -27.59 32.88 27.27
N LYS A 217 -27.26 33.84 26.42
CA LYS A 217 -25.90 34.39 26.32
C LYS A 217 -25.40 34.87 27.70
N GLY A 218 -24.21 34.43 28.09
CA GLY A 218 -23.58 34.70 29.39
C GLY A 218 -24.05 33.79 30.53
N GLU A 219 -25.01 32.89 30.29
CA GLU A 219 -25.51 31.97 31.30
C GLU A 219 -24.51 30.84 31.56
N LYS A 220 -24.40 30.46 32.84
CA LYS A 220 -23.57 29.35 33.30
C LYS A 220 -24.47 28.26 33.85
N LYS A 221 -24.23 27.02 33.43
CA LYS A 221 -25.01 25.86 33.85
C LYS A 221 -24.07 24.70 34.12
N SER A 222 -24.33 24.00 35.23
CA SER A 222 -23.60 22.81 35.63
C SER A 222 -24.53 21.61 35.56
N PHE A 223 -24.10 20.54 34.92
CA PHE A 223 -24.90 19.32 34.77
C PHE A 223 -24.02 18.06 34.73
N LYS A 224 -24.63 16.90 34.98
CA LYS A 224 -23.94 15.61 34.97
C LYS A 224 -24.30 14.81 33.75
N ILE A 225 -23.31 14.25 33.06
CA ILE A 225 -23.53 13.35 31.93
C ILE A 225 -22.76 12.05 32.12
N LYS A 226 -23.41 10.96 31.74
CA LYS A 226 -22.83 9.64 31.71
C LYS A 226 -22.33 9.30 30.30
N PHE A 227 -21.04 9.00 30.20
CA PHE A 227 -20.44 8.58 28.94
C PHE A 227 -20.99 7.20 28.50
N PRO A 228 -21.18 6.98 27.20
CA PRO A 228 -21.53 5.67 26.66
C PRO A 228 -20.50 4.60 27.05
N LYS A 229 -20.94 3.35 27.24
CA LYS A 229 -20.04 2.22 27.57
C LYS A 229 -19.03 1.92 26.47
N ASN A 230 -19.34 2.29 25.23
CA ASN A 230 -18.54 2.08 24.02
C ASN A 230 -17.83 3.36 23.54
N TYR A 231 -17.59 4.33 24.43
CA TYR A 231 -16.93 5.59 24.05
C TYR A 231 -15.49 5.35 23.59
N HIS A 232 -15.04 6.09 22.56
CA HIS A 232 -13.73 5.93 21.93
C HIS A 232 -12.56 6.06 22.92
N ALA A 233 -12.69 6.96 23.90
CA ALA A 233 -11.74 7.09 24.99
C ALA A 233 -12.13 6.14 26.14
N LYS A 234 -11.45 4.98 26.22
CA LYS A 234 -11.65 3.95 27.26
C LYS A 234 -11.57 4.49 28.69
N GLN A 235 -10.83 5.57 28.90
CA GLN A 235 -10.70 6.23 30.19
C GLN A 235 -11.99 6.95 30.66
N PHE A 236 -12.90 7.30 29.74
CA PHE A 236 -14.17 7.98 30.01
C PHE A 236 -15.38 7.06 29.89
N ALA A 237 -15.27 5.97 29.11
CA ALA A 237 -16.35 5.02 28.85
C ALA A 237 -17.10 4.57 30.13
N GLY A 238 -18.41 4.77 30.16
CA GLY A 238 -19.30 4.38 31.26
C GLY A 238 -19.18 5.20 32.55
N LYS A 239 -18.26 6.17 32.63
CA LYS A 239 -18.11 7.06 33.78
C LYS A 239 -19.09 8.23 33.70
N GLU A 240 -19.37 8.79 34.85
CA GLU A 240 -20.17 10.00 35.00
C GLU A 240 -19.24 11.19 35.21
N ALA A 241 -19.49 12.28 34.48
CA ALA A 241 -18.70 13.50 34.54
C ALA A 241 -19.62 14.69 34.84
N ASP A 242 -19.10 15.61 35.64
CA ASP A 242 -19.68 16.90 35.94
C ASP A 242 -19.13 17.92 34.93
N PHE A 243 -20.00 18.62 34.21
CA PHE A 243 -19.62 19.65 33.26
C PHE A 243 -20.13 21.01 33.73
N ASP A 244 -19.22 21.98 33.79
CA ASP A 244 -19.55 23.40 33.95
C ASP A 244 -19.48 24.06 32.57
N VAL A 245 -20.62 24.56 32.07
CA VAL A 245 -20.74 25.16 30.75
C VAL A 245 -21.15 26.63 30.85
N GLU A 246 -20.53 27.47 30.03
CA GLU A 246 -20.87 28.87 29.85
C GLU A 246 -21.17 29.13 28.37
N LEU A 247 -22.34 29.69 28.08
CA LEU A 247 -22.70 30.08 26.72
C LEU A 247 -22.17 31.49 26.42
N LEU A 248 -21.18 31.62 25.54
CA LEU A 248 -20.54 32.91 25.22
C LEU A 248 -21.28 33.68 24.15
N GLU A 249 -21.62 33.00 23.05
CA GLU A 249 -22.30 33.58 21.91
C GLU A 249 -23.29 32.58 21.33
N LEU A 250 -24.39 33.09 20.78
CA LEU A 250 -25.39 32.31 20.08
C LEU A 250 -25.66 32.94 18.72
N LYS A 251 -25.53 32.13 17.67
CA LYS A 251 -25.83 32.50 16.29
C LYS A 251 -26.89 31.58 15.73
N GLU A 252 -27.91 32.15 15.11
CA GLU A 252 -28.88 31.41 14.31
C GLU A 252 -28.24 31.05 12.97
N ILE A 253 -28.34 29.76 12.61
CA ILE A 253 -27.87 29.24 11.33
C ILE A 253 -28.99 29.42 10.31
N ASN A 254 -28.77 30.33 9.36
CA ASN A 254 -29.67 30.57 8.26
C ASN A 254 -29.20 29.78 7.04
N LEU A 255 -29.87 28.66 6.79
CA LEU A 255 -29.65 27.84 5.60
C LEU A 255 -30.28 28.53 4.39
N PRO A 256 -29.54 28.79 3.31
CA PRO A 256 -30.09 29.40 2.10
C PRO A 256 -31.20 28.54 1.51
N THR A 257 -32.14 29.17 0.80
CA THR A 257 -33.12 28.46 -0.03
C THR A 257 -32.43 27.85 -1.23
N VAL A 258 -32.86 26.65 -1.65
CA VAL A 258 -32.35 26.02 -2.88
C VAL A 258 -33.09 26.64 -4.05
N ASP A 259 -32.57 27.75 -4.55
CA ASP A 259 -33.07 28.48 -5.71
C ASP A 259 -31.98 28.61 -6.78
N ASP A 260 -32.28 29.30 -7.87
CA ASP A 260 -31.36 29.47 -9.00
C ASP A 260 -30.10 30.28 -8.61
N THR A 261 -30.18 31.12 -7.58
CA THR A 261 -29.02 31.86 -7.06
C THR A 261 -28.09 30.93 -6.27
N PHE A 262 -28.66 30.05 -5.45
CA PHE A 262 -27.90 29.00 -4.79
C PHE A 262 -27.30 28.01 -5.78
N ALA A 263 -28.02 27.66 -6.85
CA ALA A 263 -27.48 26.79 -7.91
C ALA A 263 -26.29 27.42 -8.65
N ALA A 264 -26.34 28.74 -8.89
CA ALA A 264 -25.26 29.47 -9.56
C ALA A 264 -23.94 29.44 -8.77
N ASP A 265 -24.01 29.42 -7.44
CA ASP A 265 -22.86 29.27 -6.54
C ASP A 265 -22.10 27.94 -6.74
N PHE A 266 -22.77 26.92 -7.29
CA PHE A 266 -22.20 25.61 -7.62
C PHE A 266 -22.04 25.41 -9.14
N GLY A 267 -22.18 26.47 -9.93
CA GLY A 267 -21.97 26.44 -11.39
C GLY A 267 -23.17 25.96 -12.20
N HIS A 268 -24.37 25.91 -11.62
CA HIS A 268 -25.61 25.48 -12.30
C HIS A 268 -26.57 26.66 -12.51
N LYS A 269 -27.34 26.68 -13.59
CA LYS A 269 -28.21 27.84 -13.90
C LYS A 269 -29.51 27.82 -13.10
N THR A 270 -29.98 26.63 -12.72
CA THR A 270 -31.23 26.46 -11.98
C THR A 270 -31.10 25.44 -10.86
N ALA A 271 -31.95 25.54 -9.83
CA ALA A 271 -32.03 24.55 -8.76
C ALA A 271 -32.27 23.13 -9.32
N ALA A 272 -33.16 23.00 -10.30
CA ALA A 272 -33.45 21.72 -10.95
C ALA A 272 -32.25 21.14 -11.71
N GLU A 273 -31.38 21.98 -12.29
CA GLU A 273 -30.13 21.52 -12.91
C GLU A 273 -29.14 21.00 -11.86
N LEU A 274 -29.02 21.67 -10.71
CA LEU A 274 -28.18 21.22 -9.60
C LEU A 274 -28.66 19.87 -9.05
N GLU A 275 -29.96 19.72 -8.82
CA GLU A 275 -30.55 18.47 -8.33
C GLU A 275 -30.28 17.29 -9.28
N LYS A 276 -30.49 17.50 -10.59
CA LYS A 276 -30.18 16.49 -11.61
C LYS A 276 -28.70 16.16 -11.70
N ALA A 277 -27.82 17.15 -11.51
CA ALA A 277 -26.38 16.92 -11.48
C ALA A 277 -25.96 16.06 -10.28
N ILE A 278 -26.54 16.33 -9.10
CA ILE A 278 -26.35 15.51 -7.89
C ILE A 278 -26.84 14.08 -8.13
N GLU A 279 -28.06 13.92 -8.66
CA GLU A 279 -28.63 12.61 -8.98
C GLU A 279 -27.72 11.83 -9.93
N LYS A 280 -27.27 12.43 -11.03
CA LYS A 280 -26.35 11.81 -11.98
C LYS A 280 -25.01 11.43 -11.34
N ASN A 281 -24.46 12.28 -10.47
CA ASN A 281 -23.21 11.97 -9.78
C ASN A 281 -23.38 10.79 -8.81
N LEU A 282 -24.49 10.73 -8.07
CA LEU A 282 -24.83 9.59 -7.21
C LEU A 282 -25.04 8.32 -8.02
N GLU A 283 -25.69 8.40 -9.19
CA GLU A 283 -25.85 7.26 -10.09
C GLU A 283 -24.51 6.70 -10.57
N LEU A 284 -23.56 7.56 -10.91
CA LEU A 284 -22.20 7.17 -11.30
C LEU A 284 -21.43 6.58 -10.12
N GLU A 285 -21.56 7.14 -8.92
CA GLU A 285 -20.92 6.62 -7.71
C GLU A 285 -21.46 5.23 -7.36
N TYR A 286 -22.78 5.04 -7.39
CA TYR A 286 -23.42 3.75 -7.13
C TYR A 286 -23.08 2.72 -8.20
N GLU A 287 -22.95 3.14 -9.46
CA GLU A 287 -22.48 2.28 -10.55
C GLU A 287 -21.05 1.82 -10.32
N GLN A 288 -20.13 2.76 -10.08
CA GLN A 288 -18.73 2.43 -9.83
C GLN A 288 -18.57 1.54 -8.59
N LYS A 289 -19.31 1.83 -7.52
CA LYS A 289 -19.32 0.99 -6.32
C LYS A 289 -19.83 -0.41 -6.62
N SER A 290 -20.94 -0.53 -7.34
CA SER A 290 -21.52 -1.82 -7.74
C SER A 290 -20.57 -2.61 -8.65
N GLU A 291 -19.86 -1.94 -9.57
CA GLU A 291 -18.86 -2.56 -10.43
C GLU A 291 -17.67 -3.08 -9.62
N ASN A 292 -17.10 -2.24 -8.74
CA ASN A 292 -15.98 -2.62 -7.87
C ASN A 292 -16.35 -3.79 -6.95
N GLU A 293 -17.54 -3.77 -6.35
CA GLU A 293 -18.03 -4.88 -5.53
C GLU A 293 -18.23 -6.16 -6.34
N PHE A 294 -18.69 -6.03 -7.59
CA PHE A 294 -18.87 -7.18 -8.47
C PHE A 294 -17.53 -7.79 -8.89
N GLU A 295 -16.58 -6.96 -9.32
CA GLU A 295 -15.22 -7.37 -9.65
C GLU A 295 -14.56 -8.06 -8.45
N GLN A 296 -14.67 -7.47 -7.26
CA GLN A 296 -14.12 -8.05 -6.03
C GLN A 296 -14.74 -9.42 -5.73
N LYS A 297 -16.06 -9.58 -5.86
CA LYS A 297 -16.75 -10.88 -5.68
C LYS A 297 -16.28 -11.93 -6.69
N ILE A 298 -16.01 -11.52 -7.93
CA ILE A 298 -15.47 -12.41 -8.97
C ILE A 298 -14.06 -12.87 -8.58
N LEU A 299 -13.18 -11.93 -8.25
CA LEU A 299 -11.81 -12.23 -7.83
C LEU A 299 -11.81 -13.16 -6.62
N ASP A 300 -12.65 -12.91 -5.61
CA ASP A 300 -12.77 -13.74 -4.42
C ASP A 300 -13.23 -15.17 -4.70
N LYS A 301 -14.05 -15.39 -5.74
CA LYS A 301 -14.46 -16.74 -6.17
C LYS A 301 -13.40 -17.45 -7.02
N ILE A 302 -12.59 -16.72 -7.78
CA ILE A 302 -11.56 -17.30 -8.64
C ILE A 302 -10.28 -17.58 -7.85
N LEU A 303 -9.91 -16.74 -6.89
CA LEU A 303 -8.67 -16.84 -6.13
C LEU A 303 -8.42 -18.21 -5.47
N PRO A 304 -9.44 -18.92 -4.93
CA PRO A 304 -9.26 -20.28 -4.42
C PRO A 304 -8.85 -21.32 -5.47
N LEU A 305 -9.08 -21.05 -6.77
CA LEU A 305 -8.64 -21.91 -7.87
C LEU A 305 -7.19 -21.67 -8.27
N VAL A 306 -6.54 -20.65 -7.71
CA VAL A 306 -5.14 -20.30 -7.99
C VAL A 306 -4.23 -21.17 -7.13
N LYS A 307 -3.46 -22.05 -7.78
CA LYS A 307 -2.39 -22.82 -7.14
C LYS A 307 -1.06 -22.16 -7.44
N VAL A 308 -0.42 -21.65 -6.40
CA VAL A 308 0.88 -20.99 -6.47
C VAL A 308 1.56 -21.08 -5.10
N ASP A 309 2.87 -21.33 -5.11
CA ASP A 309 3.73 -21.28 -3.93
C ASP A 309 4.38 -19.90 -3.87
N VAL A 310 3.84 -19.02 -3.03
CA VAL A 310 4.28 -17.61 -2.99
C VAL A 310 5.56 -17.50 -2.14
N PRO A 311 6.66 -16.95 -2.69
CA PRO A 311 7.89 -16.76 -1.94
C PRO A 311 7.75 -15.74 -0.80
N ASP A 312 8.40 -16.00 0.34
CA ASP A 312 8.41 -15.07 1.48
C ASP A 312 8.96 -13.70 1.09
N GLU A 313 9.94 -13.64 0.19
CA GLU A 313 10.50 -12.38 -0.31
C GLU A 313 9.48 -11.52 -1.05
N MET A 314 8.53 -12.13 -1.78
CA MET A 314 7.43 -11.39 -2.39
C MET A 314 6.45 -10.88 -1.34
N ILE A 315 6.17 -11.70 -0.33
CA ILE A 315 5.26 -11.35 0.77
C ILE A 315 5.82 -10.17 1.56
N GLU A 316 7.11 -10.18 1.91
CA GLU A 316 7.72 -9.08 2.64
C GLU A 316 7.75 -7.79 1.83
N LYS A 317 8.08 -7.83 0.53
CA LYS A 317 8.03 -6.66 -0.36
C LYS A 317 6.61 -6.07 -0.47
N GLU A 318 5.60 -6.94 -0.54
CA GLU A 318 4.19 -6.52 -0.58
C GLU A 318 3.76 -5.88 0.75
N ILE A 319 4.16 -6.46 1.88
CA ILE A 319 3.92 -5.89 3.21
C ILE A 319 4.59 -4.52 3.33
N ASP A 320 5.83 -4.36 2.85
CA ASP A 320 6.52 -3.07 2.87
C ASP A 320 5.78 -2.00 2.07
N ARG A 321 5.26 -2.36 0.88
CA ARG A 321 4.41 -1.46 0.09
C ARG A 321 3.14 -1.09 0.84
N MET A 322 2.42 -2.08 1.36
CA MET A 322 1.18 -1.86 2.12
C MET A 322 1.41 -1.00 3.38
N MET A 323 2.54 -1.19 4.06
CA MET A 323 2.94 -0.38 5.20
C MET A 323 3.26 1.06 4.81
N ALA A 324 3.92 1.28 3.66
CA ALA A 324 4.18 2.62 3.14
C ALA A 324 2.86 3.34 2.78
N ASP A 325 1.94 2.65 2.10
CA ASP A 325 0.62 3.19 1.76
C ASP A 325 -0.18 3.54 3.03
N TYR A 326 -0.15 2.65 4.03
CA TYR A 326 -0.83 2.86 5.30
C TYR A 326 -0.28 4.08 6.04
N ARG A 327 1.05 4.23 6.12
CA ARG A 327 1.69 5.42 6.71
C ARG A 327 1.31 6.70 5.98
N ALA A 328 1.38 6.71 4.65
CA ALA A 328 1.02 7.87 3.84
C ALA A 328 -0.45 8.27 4.03
N GLN A 329 -1.35 7.31 4.19
CA GLN A 329 -2.76 7.58 4.50
C GLN A 329 -2.93 8.21 5.88
N MET A 330 -2.18 7.75 6.89
CA MET A 330 -2.21 8.33 8.24
C MET A 330 -1.67 9.76 8.28
N GLU A 331 -0.57 10.02 7.58
CA GLU A 331 0.02 11.36 7.47
C GLU A 331 -0.95 12.36 6.81
N LYS A 332 -1.68 11.94 5.76
CA LYS A 332 -2.73 12.74 5.14
C LYS A 332 -3.87 13.10 6.10
N MET A 333 -4.13 12.27 7.09
CA MET A 333 -5.10 12.53 8.15
C MET A 333 -4.52 13.33 9.33
N GLY A 334 -3.26 13.77 9.24
CA GLY A 334 -2.56 14.51 10.31
C GLY A 334 -2.19 13.64 11.52
N MET A 335 -2.20 12.32 11.37
CA MET A 335 -1.87 11.38 12.46
C MET A 335 -0.43 10.90 12.35
N ASN A 336 0.31 10.96 13.47
CA ASN A 336 1.63 10.33 13.56
C ASN A 336 1.49 8.81 13.77
N PHE A 337 2.17 8.04 12.92
CA PHE A 337 2.11 6.58 12.93
C PHE A 337 2.58 5.95 14.26
N GLU A 338 3.66 6.47 14.86
CA GLU A 338 4.20 5.95 16.13
C GLU A 338 3.24 6.24 17.30
N THR A 339 2.65 7.43 17.33
CA THR A 339 1.64 7.81 18.33
C THR A 339 0.40 6.92 18.21
N PHE A 340 -0.02 6.61 16.98
CA PHE A 340 -1.15 5.71 16.74
C PHE A 340 -0.88 4.29 17.21
N LEU A 341 0.28 3.71 16.87
CA LEU A 341 0.69 2.40 17.34
C LEU A 341 0.70 2.32 18.88
N SER A 342 1.25 3.34 19.52
CA SER A 342 1.29 3.47 20.98
C SER A 342 -0.12 3.51 21.59
N SER A 343 -1.05 4.26 20.99
CA SER A 343 -2.44 4.34 21.45
C SER A 343 -3.17 3.00 21.39
N GLN A 344 -2.82 2.15 20.42
CA GLN A 344 -3.41 0.82 20.24
C GLN A 344 -2.65 -0.29 20.96
N LYS A 345 -1.51 0.02 21.59
CA LYS A 345 -0.59 -0.97 22.18
C LYS A 345 -0.15 -2.04 21.17
N LYS A 346 0.03 -1.64 19.91
CA LYS A 346 0.55 -2.50 18.84
C LYS A 346 1.93 -2.06 18.44
N THR A 347 2.74 -3.00 17.99
CA THR A 347 4.02 -2.72 17.35
C THR A 347 3.86 -2.76 15.83
N GLU A 348 4.85 -2.22 15.10
CA GLU A 348 4.89 -2.35 13.64
C GLU A 348 4.89 -3.82 13.21
N THR A 349 5.59 -4.70 13.94
CA THR A 349 5.60 -6.14 13.65
C THR A 349 4.23 -6.79 13.83
N ASP A 350 3.40 -6.31 14.76
CA ASP A 350 2.02 -6.79 14.88
C ASP A 350 1.19 -6.41 13.65
N ILE A 351 1.33 -5.17 13.15
CA ILE A 351 0.64 -4.71 11.93
C ILE A 351 1.13 -5.49 10.71
N ARG A 352 2.45 -5.68 10.55
CA ARG A 352 3.02 -6.48 9.46
C ARG A 352 2.49 -7.92 9.48
N ARG A 353 2.35 -8.53 10.67
CA ARG A 353 1.76 -9.87 10.83
C ARG A 353 0.28 -9.90 10.41
N GLU A 354 -0.51 -8.89 10.79
CA GLU A 354 -1.91 -8.76 10.39
C GLU A 354 -2.07 -8.53 8.87
N MET A 355 -1.13 -7.81 8.25
CA MET A 355 -1.12 -7.57 6.80
C MET A 355 -0.73 -8.79 5.97
N ARG A 356 -0.09 -9.80 6.56
CA ARG A 356 0.49 -10.92 5.82
C ARG A 356 -0.53 -11.70 4.99
N GLU A 357 -1.73 -11.97 5.52
CA GLU A 357 -2.78 -12.66 4.76
C GLU A 357 -3.26 -11.84 3.57
N ALA A 358 -3.46 -10.54 3.77
CA ALA A 358 -3.84 -9.62 2.71
C ALA A 358 -2.74 -9.48 1.64
N ALA A 359 -1.46 -9.45 2.05
CA ALA A 359 -0.32 -9.42 1.14
C ALA A 359 -0.28 -10.68 0.25
N VAL A 360 -0.46 -11.88 0.85
CA VAL A 360 -0.56 -13.13 0.08
C VAL A 360 -1.73 -13.07 -0.91
N LYS A 361 -2.87 -12.54 -0.49
CA LYS A 361 -4.05 -12.36 -1.35
C LYS A 361 -3.74 -11.45 -2.54
N ASN A 362 -3.13 -10.29 -2.29
CA ASN A 362 -2.77 -9.31 -3.33
C ASN A 362 -1.78 -9.89 -4.34
N ILE A 363 -0.74 -10.58 -3.87
CA ILE A 363 0.24 -11.23 -4.74
C ILE A 363 -0.44 -12.29 -5.62
N LYS A 364 -1.29 -13.14 -5.03
CA LYS A 364 -2.04 -14.15 -5.81
C LYS A 364 -2.95 -13.51 -6.85
N THR A 365 -3.63 -12.42 -6.52
CA THR A 365 -4.46 -11.66 -7.47
C THR A 365 -3.61 -11.08 -8.60
N GLY A 366 -2.49 -10.45 -8.28
CA GLY A 366 -1.57 -9.89 -9.30
C GLY A 366 -1.01 -10.96 -10.24
N LEU A 367 -0.57 -12.09 -9.70
CA LEU A 367 -0.09 -13.23 -10.50
C LEU A 367 -1.20 -13.83 -11.37
N MET A 368 -2.41 -13.94 -10.84
CA MET A 368 -3.57 -14.42 -11.60
C MET A 368 -3.90 -13.49 -12.76
N LEU A 369 -3.97 -12.18 -12.53
CA LEU A 369 -4.22 -11.19 -13.57
C LEU A 369 -3.09 -11.19 -14.61
N GLY A 370 -1.82 -11.25 -14.17
CA GLY A 370 -0.67 -11.40 -15.05
C GLY A 370 -0.76 -12.64 -15.94
N LYS A 371 -1.21 -13.77 -15.40
CA LYS A 371 -1.41 -14.99 -16.18
C LYS A 371 -2.53 -14.84 -17.21
N ILE A 372 -3.61 -14.15 -16.87
CA ILE A 372 -4.71 -13.88 -17.80
C ILE A 372 -4.27 -12.93 -18.92
N ILE A 373 -3.48 -11.91 -18.59
CA ILE A 373 -2.87 -10.98 -19.57
C ILE A 373 -2.05 -11.78 -20.57
N GLU A 374 -1.19 -12.68 -20.09
CA GLU A 374 -0.37 -13.56 -20.94
C GLU A 374 -1.25 -14.49 -21.81
N ASP A 375 -2.21 -15.20 -21.20
CA ASP A 375 -3.06 -16.18 -21.89
C ASP A 375 -3.95 -15.53 -22.95
N GLN A 376 -4.41 -14.30 -22.69
CA GLN A 376 -5.23 -13.51 -23.63
C GLN A 376 -4.39 -12.64 -24.58
N LYS A 377 -3.06 -12.68 -24.47
CA LYS A 377 -2.13 -11.86 -25.26
C LYS A 377 -2.47 -10.37 -25.18
N ILE A 378 -2.90 -9.92 -24.01
CA ILE A 378 -3.07 -8.49 -23.71
C ILE A 378 -1.67 -7.88 -23.63
N ASP A 379 -1.49 -6.71 -24.24
CA ASP A 379 -0.21 -6.00 -24.18
C ASP A 379 0.10 -5.61 -22.73
N HIS A 380 1.24 -6.08 -22.22
CA HIS A 380 1.70 -5.83 -20.86
C HIS A 380 2.28 -4.42 -20.68
N HIS A 381 2.55 -3.69 -21.77
CA HIS A 381 2.93 -2.28 -21.74
C HIS A 381 1.74 -1.33 -21.68
N ASP A 382 0.51 -1.83 -21.86
CA ASP A 382 -0.69 -1.03 -21.70
C ASP A 382 -0.95 -0.73 -20.22
N GLU A 383 -1.07 0.54 -19.86
CA GLU A 383 -1.41 0.99 -18.50
C GLU A 383 -2.75 0.39 -18.02
N ASN A 384 -3.63 0.00 -18.93
CA ASN A 384 -4.94 -0.60 -18.65
C ASN A 384 -4.94 -2.14 -18.75
N ALA A 385 -3.78 -2.81 -18.89
CA ALA A 385 -3.72 -4.26 -19.04
C ALA A 385 -4.43 -5.01 -17.90
N GLY A 386 -4.24 -4.55 -16.65
CA GLY A 386 -4.92 -5.11 -15.48
C GLY A 386 -6.44 -4.96 -15.55
N LYS A 387 -6.93 -3.77 -15.95
CA LYS A 387 -8.37 -3.53 -16.13
C LYS A 387 -8.96 -4.43 -17.22
N LYS A 388 -8.29 -4.54 -18.36
CA LYS A 388 -8.71 -5.43 -19.47
C LYS A 388 -8.79 -6.90 -19.03
N ALA A 389 -7.86 -7.35 -18.20
CA ALA A 389 -7.89 -8.70 -17.64
C ALA A 389 -9.08 -8.93 -16.71
N ILE A 390 -9.43 -7.94 -15.87
CA ILE A 390 -10.62 -7.99 -15.02
C ILE A 390 -11.90 -7.99 -15.87
N GLU A 391 -12.01 -7.10 -16.86
CA GLU A 391 -13.15 -7.07 -17.78
C GLU A 391 -13.35 -8.40 -18.53
N PHE A 392 -12.24 -9.06 -18.91
CA PHE A 392 -12.28 -10.39 -19.50
C PHE A 392 -12.83 -11.43 -18.52
N LEU A 393 -12.38 -11.42 -17.26
CA LEU A 393 -12.92 -12.30 -16.22
C LEU A 393 -14.41 -12.08 -16.03
N VAL A 394 -14.83 -10.82 -15.89
CA VAL A 394 -16.24 -10.43 -15.74
C VAL A 394 -17.08 -11.01 -16.88
N LYS A 395 -16.69 -10.80 -18.13
CA LYS A 395 -17.40 -11.34 -19.31
C LYS A 395 -17.46 -12.87 -19.31
N THR A 396 -16.45 -13.53 -18.76
CA THR A 396 -16.36 -15.00 -18.75
C THR A 396 -17.28 -15.65 -17.71
N VAL A 397 -17.41 -15.04 -16.53
CA VAL A 397 -18.16 -15.61 -15.38
C VAL A 397 -19.59 -15.09 -15.24
N THR A 398 -19.93 -14.03 -15.99
CA THR A 398 -21.28 -13.45 -16.03
C THR A 398 -22.03 -14.03 -17.24
N LYS A 399 -22.63 -15.21 -17.06
CA LYS A 399 -23.46 -15.91 -18.06
C LYS A 399 -24.80 -16.39 -17.52
#